data_AF-A0A926DID4-F1
#
_entry.id   AF-A0A926DID4-F1
#
_cell.length_a   1.000
_cell.length_b   1.000
_cell.length_c   1.000
_cell.angle_alpha   90.00
_cell.angle_beta   90.00
_cell.angle_gamma   90.00
#
_symmetry.space_group_name_H-M   'P 1'
#
loop_
_entity.id
_entity.type
_entity.pdbx_description
1 polymer ?
#
loop_
_entity_poly.entity_id
_entity_poly.type
_entity_poly.pdbx_seq_one_letter_code
_entity_poly.pdbx_strand_id
1 'polypeptide(L)'
;MKKLIPLLLVLLLLFAGCQEASVLEDDPSTPLVTVEGETIFTVQDLSYLMIEQEVSHEVKGTSLKTEKEVFEEAAEQRILAYIAEKLGAAEDRSFWEEEFDSHMEEIQDTDIYAEEKELSDTLQERLGMDDEAYKDWTVEKNVDAASAENLIDEITNDYQTILDPVELEENTRKNLEALAEMYDARIQYPGLSEEKRTFLHVL
;
A
#
# COMPACT_ATOMS: atom_id res chain seq x y z
N MET A 1 59.63 17.72 -16.68
CA MET A 1 58.74 18.62 -15.92
C MET A 1 57.67 19.09 -16.90
N LYS A 2 56.37 18.87 -16.75
CA LYS A 2 55.51 19.00 -15.56
C LYS A 2 54.40 17.94 -15.58
N LYS A 3 54.02 17.52 -14.38
CA LYS A 3 52.93 16.61 -14.01
C LYS A 3 51.58 17.24 -14.38
N LEU A 4 50.67 16.47 -14.99
CA LEU A 4 49.24 16.78 -15.09
C LEU A 4 48.42 15.47 -15.10
N ILE A 5 48.48 14.77 -13.98
CA ILE A 5 47.45 13.85 -13.51
C ILE A 5 47.34 14.27 -12.04
N PRO A 6 46.29 15.00 -11.61
CA PRO A 6 44.94 14.44 -11.45
C PRO A 6 43.80 15.49 -11.54
N LEU A 7 42.93 15.43 -12.55
CA LEU A 7 41.64 16.13 -12.47
C LEU A 7 40.45 15.24 -12.84
N LEU A 8 40.71 14.12 -13.52
CA LEU A 8 39.66 13.17 -13.91
C LEU A 8 39.15 12.29 -12.75
N LEU A 9 39.93 12.13 -11.67
CA LEU A 9 39.54 11.27 -10.53
C LEU A 9 38.63 11.97 -9.51
N VAL A 10 38.50 13.30 -9.55
CA VAL A 10 37.62 14.04 -8.62
C VAL A 10 36.21 14.19 -9.18
N LEU A 11 36.03 14.19 -10.51
CA LEU A 11 34.69 14.24 -11.12
C LEU A 11 33.96 12.89 -11.13
N LEU A 12 34.66 11.77 -10.95
CA LEU A 12 34.06 10.43 -10.88
C LEU A 12 33.49 10.07 -9.49
N LEU A 13 33.75 10.89 -8.46
CA LEU A 13 33.23 10.70 -7.10
C LEU A 13 31.97 11.55 -6.80
N LEU A 14 31.48 12.34 -7.76
CA LEU A 14 30.26 13.15 -7.62
C LEU A 14 28.99 12.46 -8.16
N PHE A 15 29.13 11.24 -8.70
CA PHE A 15 28.01 10.38 -9.13
C PHE A 15 27.89 9.10 -8.28
N ALA A 16 28.49 9.09 -7.08
CA ALA A 16 27.92 8.27 -6.01
C ALA A 16 26.60 8.95 -5.63
N GLY A 17 25.56 8.74 -6.44
CA GLY A 17 24.21 8.95 -5.99
C GLY A 17 24.09 8.16 -4.71
N CYS A 18 23.79 8.82 -3.60
CA CYS A 18 23.14 8.14 -2.50
C CYS A 18 21.85 7.59 -3.11
N GLN A 19 21.89 6.35 -3.60
CA GLN A 19 20.71 5.54 -3.69
C GLN A 19 20.24 5.48 -2.23
N GLU A 20 19.07 6.07 -1.95
CA GLU A 20 18.46 5.89 -0.63
C GLU A 20 18.40 4.39 -0.38
N ALA A 21 18.89 3.96 0.79
CA ALA A 21 18.84 2.56 1.15
C ALA A 21 17.37 2.13 1.15
N SER A 22 17.08 1.01 0.50
CA SER A 22 15.73 0.46 0.47
C SER A 22 15.32 0.07 1.88
N VAL A 23 14.09 0.41 2.24
CA VAL A 23 13.50 0.05 3.55
C VAL A 23 13.30 -1.46 3.64
N LEU A 24 13.27 -2.16 2.51
CA LEU A 24 13.16 -3.62 2.43
C LEU A 24 14.42 -4.35 2.95
N GLU A 25 15.53 -3.64 3.17
CA GLU A 25 16.74 -4.20 3.79
C GLU A 25 16.69 -4.20 5.34
N ASP A 26 15.70 -3.52 5.93
CA ASP A 26 15.52 -3.46 7.39
C ASP A 26 14.88 -4.74 7.96
N ASP A 27 14.76 -4.82 9.29
CA ASP A 27 14.08 -5.95 9.94
C ASP A 27 12.60 -6.01 9.51
N PRO A 28 12.05 -7.17 9.10
CA PRO A 28 10.68 -7.27 8.61
C PRO A 28 9.61 -6.77 9.59
N SER A 29 9.88 -6.84 10.90
CA SER A 29 8.96 -6.35 11.94
C SER A 29 9.06 -4.85 12.21
N THR A 30 9.97 -4.15 11.52
CA THR A 30 10.15 -2.70 11.67
C THR A 30 8.85 -1.99 11.31
N PRO A 31 8.29 -1.17 12.22
CA PRO A 31 7.06 -0.43 11.95
C PRO A 31 7.32 0.67 10.92
N LEU A 32 6.46 0.75 9.92
CA LEU A 32 6.45 1.83 8.93
C LEU A 32 5.26 2.77 9.12
N VAL A 33 4.16 2.27 9.66
CA VAL A 33 3.00 3.07 10.06
C VAL A 33 2.49 2.63 11.42
N THR A 34 2.20 3.62 12.28
CA THR A 34 1.54 3.40 13.56
C THR A 34 0.34 4.33 13.71
N VAL A 35 -0.72 3.89 14.39
CA VAL A 35 -1.88 4.71 14.75
C VAL A 35 -2.18 4.51 16.23
N GLU A 36 -2.33 5.59 16.99
CA GLU A 36 -2.44 5.55 18.47
C GLU A 36 -1.32 4.75 19.17
N GLY A 37 -0.15 4.63 18.51
CA GLY A 37 0.99 3.83 18.99
C GLY A 37 0.94 2.33 18.66
N GLU A 38 -0.11 1.85 18.00
CA GLU A 38 -0.22 0.49 17.46
C GLU A 38 0.42 0.41 16.08
N THR A 39 1.20 -0.63 15.80
CA THR A 39 1.78 -0.88 14.47
C THR A 39 0.73 -1.49 13.55
N ILE A 40 0.44 -0.81 12.45
CA ILE A 40 -0.57 -1.26 11.47
C ILE A 40 0.04 -1.58 10.10
N PHE A 41 1.32 -1.27 9.88
CA PHE A 41 2.03 -1.56 8.65
C PHE A 41 3.54 -1.65 8.90
N THR A 42 4.16 -2.70 8.39
CA THR A 42 5.56 -3.06 8.62
C THR A 42 6.35 -3.18 7.32
N VAL A 43 7.68 -3.36 7.45
CA VAL A 43 8.56 -3.69 6.32
C VAL A 43 8.12 -4.98 5.62
N GLN A 44 7.67 -5.99 6.39
CA GLN A 44 7.17 -7.25 5.83
C GLN A 44 5.96 -7.03 4.92
N ASP A 45 5.02 -6.17 5.33
CA ASP A 45 3.83 -5.84 4.56
C ASP A 45 4.20 -5.16 3.23
N LEU A 46 5.11 -4.18 3.28
CA LEU A 46 5.63 -3.53 2.09
C LEU A 46 6.33 -4.54 1.15
N SER A 47 7.14 -5.44 1.70
CA SER A 47 7.79 -6.49 0.90
C SER A 47 6.78 -7.39 0.18
N TYR A 48 5.66 -7.73 0.81
CA TYR A 48 4.62 -8.53 0.17
C TYR A 48 3.94 -7.78 -0.98
N LEU A 49 3.66 -6.48 -0.81
CA LEU A 49 3.10 -5.65 -1.89
C LEU A 49 4.09 -5.46 -3.05
N MET A 50 5.39 -5.38 -2.76
CA MET A 50 6.43 -5.34 -3.81
C MET A 50 6.44 -6.64 -4.62
N ILE A 51 6.33 -7.80 -3.96
CA ILE A 51 6.21 -9.10 -4.64
C ILE A 51 4.92 -9.17 -5.47
N GLU A 52 3.80 -8.70 -4.93
CA GLU A 52 2.53 -8.68 -5.65
C GLU A 52 2.61 -7.90 -6.97
N GLN A 53 3.17 -6.67 -6.95
CA GLN A 53 3.27 -5.90 -8.18
C GLN A 53 4.23 -6.53 -9.20
N GLU A 54 5.31 -7.19 -8.76
CA GLU A 54 6.24 -7.90 -9.64
C GLU A 54 5.53 -9.08 -10.34
N VAL A 55 4.79 -9.88 -9.57
CA VAL A 55 4.01 -11.00 -10.12
C VAL A 55 2.92 -10.50 -11.07
N SER A 56 2.22 -9.43 -10.70
CA SER A 56 1.22 -8.78 -11.54
C SER A 56 1.82 -8.24 -12.84
N HIS A 57 3.02 -7.65 -12.78
CA HIS A 57 3.73 -7.18 -13.98
C HIS A 57 4.11 -8.33 -14.90
N GLU A 58 4.61 -9.43 -14.35
CA GLU A 58 5.05 -10.58 -15.12
C GLU A 58 3.89 -11.32 -15.81
N VAL A 59 2.77 -11.50 -15.10
CA VAL A 59 1.62 -12.26 -15.60
C VAL A 59 0.69 -11.39 -16.44
N LYS A 60 0.35 -10.18 -15.95
CA LYS A 60 -0.68 -9.30 -16.54
C LYS A 60 -0.11 -8.07 -17.26
N GLY A 61 1.20 -7.83 -17.19
CA GLY A 61 1.83 -6.68 -17.83
C GLY A 61 1.49 -5.33 -17.18
N THR A 62 1.12 -5.33 -15.90
CA THR A 62 0.81 -4.10 -15.14
C THR A 62 2.04 -3.20 -15.01
N SER A 63 1.84 -1.90 -14.75
CA SER A 63 2.98 -0.98 -14.59
C SER A 63 3.57 -1.09 -13.19
N LEU A 64 4.90 -1.15 -13.10
CA LEU A 64 5.61 -1.13 -11.82
C LEU A 64 5.64 0.28 -11.23
N LYS A 65 5.39 0.36 -9.93
CA LYS A 65 5.55 1.56 -9.10
C LYS A 65 6.84 1.47 -8.32
N THR A 66 7.37 2.62 -7.92
CA THR A 66 8.51 2.67 -6.99
C THR A 66 8.10 2.17 -5.61
N GLU A 67 9.07 1.68 -4.82
CA GLU A 67 8.86 1.26 -3.41
C GLU A 67 8.11 2.33 -2.61
N LYS A 68 8.48 3.59 -2.83
CA LYS A 68 7.87 4.72 -2.16
C LYS A 68 6.40 4.93 -2.57
N GLU A 69 6.07 4.85 -3.85
CA GLU A 69 4.70 5.00 -4.33
C GLU A 69 3.80 3.87 -3.79
N VAL A 70 4.30 2.63 -3.78
CA VAL A 70 3.59 1.49 -3.17
C VAL A 70 3.38 1.73 -1.66
N PHE A 71 4.42 2.23 -0.98
CA PHE A 71 4.31 2.58 0.43
C PHE A 71 3.28 3.68 0.70
N GLU A 72 3.31 4.79 -0.05
CA GLU A 72 2.41 5.94 0.16
C GLU A 72 0.94 5.52 -0.03
N GLU A 73 0.65 4.74 -1.07
CA GLU A 73 -0.67 4.15 -1.33
C GLU A 73 -1.15 3.24 -0.19
N ALA A 74 -0.32 2.26 0.17
CA ALA A 74 -0.69 1.28 1.19
C ALA A 74 -0.82 1.93 2.58
N ALA A 75 0.05 2.89 2.91
CA ALA A 75 -0.01 3.60 4.18
C ALA A 75 -1.29 4.42 4.30
N GLU A 76 -1.69 5.15 3.26
CA GLU A 76 -2.95 5.91 3.25
C GLU A 76 -4.14 4.97 3.45
N GLN A 77 -4.22 3.86 2.71
CA GLN A 77 -5.29 2.87 2.84
C GLN A 77 -5.35 2.26 4.25
N ARG A 78 -4.22 1.81 4.80
CA ARG A 78 -4.14 1.17 6.13
C ARG A 78 -4.55 2.12 7.25
N ILE A 79 -4.17 3.40 7.16
CA ILE A 79 -4.59 4.43 8.12
C ILE A 79 -6.12 4.59 8.09
N LEU A 80 -6.70 4.68 6.89
CA LEU A 80 -8.15 4.85 6.74
C LEU A 80 -8.92 3.61 7.19
N ALA A 81 -8.44 2.41 6.87
CA ALA A 81 -9.03 1.15 7.33
C ALA A 81 -9.07 1.06 8.86
N TYR A 82 -7.96 1.37 9.54
CA TYR A 82 -7.91 1.41 11.00
C TYR A 82 -8.92 2.41 11.57
N ILE A 83 -9.02 3.61 10.99
CA ILE A 83 -9.97 4.63 11.46
C ILE A 83 -11.42 4.17 11.20
N ALA A 84 -11.69 3.55 10.06
CA ALA A 84 -12.99 2.98 9.72
C ALA A 84 -13.43 1.96 10.77
N GLU A 85 -12.53 1.08 11.21
CA GLU A 85 -12.79 0.15 12.31
C GLU A 85 -13.17 0.89 13.60
N LYS A 86 -12.42 1.92 14.00
CA LYS A 86 -12.73 2.69 15.22
C LYS A 86 -14.07 3.42 15.15
N LEU A 87 -14.50 3.80 13.94
CA LEU A 87 -15.77 4.49 13.71
C LEU A 87 -16.94 3.53 13.43
N GLY A 88 -16.68 2.23 13.29
CA GLY A 88 -17.71 1.23 13.00
C GLY A 88 -18.14 1.20 11.52
N ALA A 89 -17.27 1.68 10.62
CA ALA A 89 -17.43 1.68 9.17
C ALA A 89 -16.57 0.59 8.47
N ALA A 90 -15.91 -0.28 9.24
CA ALA A 90 -15.12 -1.38 8.69
C ALA A 90 -16.00 -2.40 7.96
N GLU A 91 -15.44 -2.97 6.89
CA GLU A 91 -16.06 -4.00 6.07
C GLU A 91 -16.14 -5.35 6.81
N ASP A 92 -17.14 -6.17 6.47
CA ASP A 92 -17.30 -7.49 7.06
C ASP A 92 -16.26 -8.47 6.48
N ARG A 93 -15.33 -8.93 7.33
CA ARG A 93 -14.34 -9.95 6.94
C ARG A 93 -14.99 -11.21 6.37
N SER A 94 -16.13 -11.64 6.93
CA SER A 94 -16.77 -12.90 6.52
C SER A 94 -17.24 -12.88 5.07
N PHE A 95 -17.65 -11.72 4.56
CA PHE A 95 -17.95 -11.53 3.15
C PHE A 95 -16.71 -11.80 2.28
N TRP A 96 -15.55 -11.25 2.63
CA TRP A 96 -14.31 -11.45 1.89
C TRP A 96 -13.74 -12.86 1.99
N GLU A 97 -13.97 -13.55 3.10
CA GLU A 97 -13.62 -14.97 3.23
C GLU A 97 -14.44 -15.84 2.27
N GLU A 98 -15.74 -15.57 2.14
CA GLU A 98 -16.62 -16.26 1.19
C GLU A 98 -16.25 -15.94 -0.26
N GLU A 99 -15.99 -14.67 -0.57
CA GLU A 99 -15.56 -14.24 -1.92
C GLU A 99 -14.21 -14.86 -2.30
N PHE A 100 -13.25 -14.94 -1.38
CA PHE A 100 -11.98 -15.61 -1.63
C PHE A 100 -12.17 -17.09 -1.96
N ASP A 101 -12.95 -17.81 -1.14
CA ASP A 101 -13.19 -19.24 -1.36
C ASP A 101 -13.89 -19.48 -2.70
N SER A 102 -14.91 -18.67 -3.02
CA SER A 102 -15.61 -18.71 -4.30
C SER A 102 -14.68 -18.43 -5.48
N HIS A 103 -13.82 -17.41 -5.36
CA HIS A 103 -12.85 -17.07 -6.40
C HIS A 103 -11.85 -18.21 -6.63
N MET A 104 -11.32 -18.82 -5.56
CA MET A 104 -10.36 -19.92 -5.66
C MET A 104 -10.96 -21.17 -6.29
N GLU A 105 -12.26 -21.42 -6.13
CA GLU A 105 -13.00 -22.46 -6.86
C GLU A 105 -13.17 -22.11 -8.34
N GLU A 106 -13.51 -20.86 -8.65
CA GLU A 106 -13.76 -20.38 -10.01
C GLU A 106 -12.51 -20.46 -10.90
N ILE A 107 -11.35 -20.03 -10.40
CA ILE A 107 -10.11 -20.01 -11.18
C ILE A 107 -9.55 -21.41 -11.51
N GLN A 108 -10.15 -22.48 -10.97
CA GLN A 108 -9.78 -23.84 -11.38
C GLN A 108 -10.25 -24.17 -12.81
N ASP A 109 -11.23 -23.43 -13.36
CA ASP A 109 -11.61 -23.54 -14.77
C ASP A 109 -10.62 -22.78 -15.65
N THR A 110 -9.46 -23.41 -15.88
CA THR A 110 -8.35 -22.80 -16.63
C THR A 110 -8.65 -22.59 -18.11
N ASP A 111 -9.75 -23.14 -18.65
CA ASP A 111 -10.20 -22.81 -20.01
C ASP A 111 -10.70 -21.35 -20.09
N ILE A 112 -11.13 -20.78 -18.97
CA ILE A 112 -11.65 -19.42 -18.84
C ILE A 112 -10.66 -18.52 -18.07
N TYR A 113 -10.06 -19.02 -16.99
CA TYR A 113 -9.33 -18.24 -15.99
C TYR A 113 -7.84 -18.64 -15.86
N ALA A 114 -7.22 -19.08 -16.95
CA ALA A 114 -5.82 -19.54 -16.93
C ALA A 114 -4.85 -18.47 -16.38
N GLU A 115 -5.05 -17.20 -16.75
CA GLU A 115 -4.18 -16.10 -16.31
C GLU A 115 -4.37 -15.78 -14.82
N GLU A 116 -5.62 -15.78 -14.32
CA GLU A 116 -5.92 -15.59 -12.90
C GLU A 116 -5.35 -16.72 -12.04
N LYS A 117 -5.44 -17.97 -12.52
CA LYS A 117 -4.83 -19.12 -11.84
C LYS A 117 -3.31 -18.99 -11.78
N GLU A 118 -2.68 -18.65 -12.90
CA GLU A 118 -1.23 -18.42 -12.96
C GLU A 118 -0.80 -17.28 -12.02
N LEU A 119 -1.56 -16.19 -11.99
CA LEU A 119 -1.32 -15.07 -11.08
C LEU A 119 -1.37 -15.53 -9.62
N SER A 120 -2.45 -16.19 -9.21
CA SER A 120 -2.63 -16.60 -7.82
C SER A 120 -1.59 -17.61 -7.36
N ASP A 121 -1.29 -18.63 -8.18
CA ASP A 121 -0.29 -19.65 -7.85
C ASP A 121 1.10 -19.05 -7.72
N THR A 122 1.48 -18.20 -8.69
CA THR A 122 2.80 -17.54 -8.69
C THR A 122 2.95 -16.62 -7.49
N LEU A 123 1.89 -15.87 -7.15
CA LEU A 123 1.90 -14.97 -6.02
C LEU A 123 2.06 -15.72 -4.70
N GLN A 124 1.24 -16.75 -4.48
CA GLN A 124 1.33 -17.58 -3.27
C GLN A 124 2.71 -18.21 -3.13
N GLU A 125 3.27 -18.77 -4.22
CA GLU A 125 4.61 -19.36 -4.22
C GLU A 125 5.69 -18.34 -3.83
N ARG A 126 5.66 -17.13 -4.41
CA ARG A 126 6.68 -16.10 -4.14
C ARG A 126 6.58 -15.47 -2.76
N LEU A 127 5.35 -15.33 -2.23
CA LEU A 127 5.14 -14.91 -0.85
C LEU A 127 5.60 -15.98 0.15
N GLY A 128 5.74 -17.24 -0.30
CA GLY A 128 6.14 -18.36 0.55
C GLY A 128 5.09 -18.70 1.61
N MET A 129 3.83 -18.38 1.34
CA MET A 129 2.70 -18.57 2.24
C MET A 129 2.02 -19.93 1.98
N ASP A 130 1.58 -20.59 3.05
CA ASP A 130 0.65 -21.70 2.91
C ASP A 130 -0.76 -21.19 2.59
N ASP A 131 -1.71 -22.11 2.33
CA ASP A 131 -3.06 -21.75 1.89
C ASP A 131 -3.80 -20.86 2.91
N GLU A 132 -3.61 -21.12 4.21
CA GLU A 132 -4.26 -20.37 5.29
C GLU A 132 -3.66 -18.96 5.41
N ALA A 133 -2.33 -18.84 5.42
CA ALA A 133 -1.66 -17.55 5.47
C ALA A 133 -1.94 -16.70 4.21
N TYR A 134 -1.99 -17.32 3.03
CA TYR A 134 -2.30 -16.64 1.78
C TYR A 134 -3.75 -16.15 1.73
N LYS A 135 -4.70 -16.97 2.20
CA LYS A 135 -6.10 -16.56 2.37
C LYS A 135 -6.18 -15.37 3.33
N ASP A 136 -5.62 -15.49 4.53
CA ASP A 136 -5.69 -14.44 5.54
C ASP A 136 -5.11 -13.12 5.04
N TRP A 137 -3.94 -13.16 4.39
CA TRP A 137 -3.31 -11.97 3.82
C TRP A 137 -4.16 -11.33 2.71
N THR A 138 -4.74 -12.14 1.82
CA THR A 138 -5.57 -11.64 0.71
C THR A 138 -6.88 -11.04 1.23
N VAL A 139 -7.55 -11.72 2.17
CA VAL A 139 -8.78 -11.27 2.82
C VAL A 139 -8.53 -9.96 3.56
N GLU A 140 -7.49 -9.88 4.39
CA GLU A 140 -7.17 -8.67 5.14
C GLU A 140 -6.96 -7.47 4.22
N LYS A 141 -6.22 -7.65 3.12
CA LYS A 141 -5.97 -6.58 2.15
C LYS A 141 -7.26 -6.05 1.53
N ASN A 142 -8.20 -6.94 1.21
CA ASN A 142 -9.49 -6.56 0.63
C ASN A 142 -10.41 -5.90 1.66
N VAL A 143 -10.42 -6.39 2.91
CA VAL A 143 -11.12 -5.76 4.04
C VAL A 143 -10.60 -4.35 4.27
N ASP A 144 -9.28 -4.15 4.27
CA ASP A 144 -8.67 -2.83 4.44
C ASP A 144 -9.06 -1.88 3.31
N ALA A 145 -9.01 -2.35 2.06
CA ALA A 145 -9.39 -1.54 0.90
C ALA A 145 -10.85 -1.08 0.98
N ALA A 146 -11.76 -2.02 1.22
CA ALA A 146 -13.19 -1.74 1.31
C ALA A 146 -13.54 -0.89 2.55
N SER A 147 -12.87 -1.11 3.68
CA SER A 147 -13.06 -0.29 4.89
C SER A 147 -12.61 1.16 4.68
N ALA A 148 -11.49 1.36 3.98
CA ALA A 148 -11.05 2.69 3.59
C ALA A 148 -12.05 3.37 2.64
N GLU A 149 -12.57 2.65 1.65
CA GLU A 149 -13.60 3.14 0.71
C GLU A 149 -14.89 3.53 1.45
N ASN A 150 -15.39 2.68 2.35
CA ASN A 150 -16.57 2.96 3.18
C ASN A 150 -16.43 4.26 3.97
N LEU A 151 -15.25 4.49 4.58
CA LEU A 151 -14.98 5.73 5.32
C LEU A 151 -14.94 6.95 4.39
N ILE A 152 -14.31 6.84 3.22
CA ILE A 152 -14.28 7.91 2.21
C ILE A 152 -15.69 8.25 1.75
N ASP A 153 -16.51 7.24 1.48
CA ASP A 153 -17.90 7.40 1.06
C ASP A 153 -18.76 8.04 2.14
N GLU A 154 -18.62 7.62 3.41
CA GLU A 154 -19.34 8.22 4.52
C GLU A 154 -19.01 9.73 4.65
N ILE A 155 -17.73 10.09 4.60
CA ILE A 155 -17.28 11.48 4.66
C ILE A 155 -17.74 12.27 3.43
N THR A 156 -17.64 11.68 2.25
CA THR A 156 -18.03 12.35 1.00
C THR A 156 -19.54 12.60 0.96
N ASN A 157 -20.35 11.69 1.53
CA ASN A 157 -21.79 11.85 1.64
C ASN A 157 -22.21 13.03 2.53
N ASP A 158 -21.41 13.40 3.54
CA ASP A 158 -21.63 14.64 4.31
C ASP A 158 -21.51 15.90 3.45
N TYR A 159 -20.77 15.81 2.34
CA TYR A 159 -20.53 16.90 1.40
C TYR A 159 -21.36 16.80 0.10
N GLN A 160 -22.38 15.93 0.05
CA GLN A 160 -23.20 15.69 -1.16
C GLN A 160 -23.84 16.94 -1.80
N THR A 161 -23.90 18.07 -1.07
CA THR A 161 -24.42 19.35 -1.60
C THR A 161 -23.37 20.15 -2.40
N ILE A 162 -22.09 19.78 -2.30
CA ILE A 162 -20.99 20.36 -3.09
C ILE A 162 -21.04 19.75 -4.49
N LEU A 163 -21.25 20.59 -5.50
CA LEU A 163 -21.40 20.16 -6.90
C LEU A 163 -20.11 20.28 -7.71
N ASP A 164 -19.11 20.99 -7.18
CA ASP A 164 -17.78 21.08 -7.79
C ASP A 164 -16.93 19.89 -7.32
N PRO A 165 -16.52 18.97 -8.22
CA PRO A 165 -15.73 17.81 -7.84
C PRO A 165 -14.39 18.16 -7.17
N VAL A 166 -13.76 19.27 -7.56
CA VAL A 166 -12.47 19.69 -6.98
C VAL A 166 -12.67 20.17 -5.54
N GLU A 167 -13.76 20.90 -5.30
CA GLU A 167 -14.11 21.33 -3.94
C GLU A 167 -14.52 20.14 -3.06
N LEU A 168 -15.22 19.15 -3.62
CA LEU A 168 -15.59 17.93 -2.91
C LEU A 168 -14.34 17.14 -2.48
N GLU A 169 -13.43 16.87 -3.42
CA GLU A 169 -12.16 16.18 -3.15
C GLU A 169 -11.33 16.92 -2.09
N GLU A 170 -11.19 18.25 -2.19
CA GLU A 170 -10.42 19.02 -1.23
C GLU A 170 -11.03 18.97 0.19
N ASN A 171 -12.36 18.99 0.31
CA ASN A 171 -13.03 18.91 1.61
C ASN A 171 -12.98 17.49 2.21
N THR A 172 -13.19 16.46 1.40
CA THR A 172 -13.01 15.07 1.83
C THR A 172 -11.58 14.85 2.32
N ARG A 173 -10.58 15.25 1.53
CA ARG A 173 -9.15 15.13 1.90
C ARG A 173 -8.83 15.81 3.22
N LYS A 174 -9.26 17.06 3.43
CA LYS A 174 -9.02 17.79 4.69
C LYS A 174 -9.63 17.09 5.90
N ASN A 175 -10.79 16.46 5.74
CA ASN A 175 -11.42 15.68 6.80
C ASN A 175 -10.63 14.40 7.11
N LEU A 176 -10.18 13.67 6.09
CA LEU A 176 -9.33 12.49 6.26
C LEU A 176 -8.02 12.84 6.97
N GLU A 177 -7.38 13.95 6.58
CA GLU A 177 -6.18 14.50 7.25
C GLU A 177 -6.44 14.81 8.72
N ALA A 178 -7.57 15.45 9.03
CA ALA A 178 -7.94 15.77 10.41
C ALA A 178 -8.24 14.50 11.24
N LEU A 179 -8.87 13.48 10.66
CA LEU A 179 -9.09 12.19 11.33
C LEU A 179 -7.76 11.49 11.62
N ALA A 180 -6.86 11.41 10.64
CA ALA A 180 -5.54 10.81 10.82
C ALA A 180 -4.70 11.53 11.89
N GLU A 181 -4.83 12.86 12.01
CA GLU A 181 -4.22 13.61 13.11
C GLU A 181 -4.88 13.29 14.46
N MET A 182 -6.21 13.20 14.50
CA MET A 182 -6.97 12.90 15.73
C MET A 182 -6.60 11.53 16.32
N TYR A 183 -6.36 10.54 15.46
CA TYR A 183 -5.95 9.18 15.85
C TYR A 183 -4.42 9.01 15.97
N ASP A 184 -3.64 10.10 15.97
CA ASP A 184 -2.17 10.05 16.10
C ASP A 184 -1.50 9.06 15.10
N ALA A 185 -1.95 9.09 13.83
CA ALA A 185 -1.33 8.30 12.78
C ALA A 185 0.05 8.86 12.42
N ARG A 186 1.07 8.00 12.38
CA ARG A 186 2.47 8.37 12.13
C ARG A 186 3.09 7.48 11.06
N ILE A 187 3.79 8.13 10.14
CA ILE A 187 4.57 7.50 9.07
C ILE A 187 6.04 7.55 9.49
N GLN A 188 6.70 6.39 9.47
CA GLN A 188 8.09 6.21 9.89
C GLN A 188 9.02 5.90 8.70
N TYR A 189 8.49 5.94 7.47
CA TYR A 189 9.24 5.71 6.24
C TYR A 189 10.31 6.81 6.02
N PRO A 190 11.58 6.45 5.79
CA PRO A 190 12.66 7.41 5.58
C PRO A 190 12.39 8.40 4.44
N GLY A 191 12.64 9.68 4.69
CA GLY A 191 12.43 10.73 3.68
C GLY A 191 10.98 11.20 3.52
N LEU A 192 10.04 10.61 4.25
CA LEU A 192 8.69 11.12 4.41
C LEU A 192 8.54 11.84 5.75
N SER A 193 8.04 13.08 5.71
CA SER A 193 7.69 13.83 6.92
C SER A 193 6.30 13.45 7.39
N GLU A 194 6.05 13.43 8.71
CA GLU A 194 4.71 13.22 9.29
C GLU A 194 3.65 14.20 8.71
N GLU A 195 4.07 15.41 8.31
CA GLU A 195 3.22 16.43 7.68
C GLU A 195 2.80 16.13 6.22
N LYS A 196 3.22 14.99 5.63
CA LYS A 196 3.06 14.71 4.20
C LYS A 196 1.95 13.71 3.84
N ARG A 197 0.98 13.48 4.73
CA ARG A 197 -0.23 12.72 4.39
C ARG A 197 -1.06 13.54 3.40
N THR A 198 -1.33 12.99 2.23
CA THR A 198 -2.12 13.69 1.21
C THR A 198 -3.46 13.03 0.92
N PHE A 199 -3.61 11.73 1.21
CA PHE A 199 -4.80 10.93 0.86
C PHE A 199 -5.19 11.06 -0.63
N LEU A 200 -4.23 11.40 -1.50
CA LEU A 200 -4.46 11.61 -2.94
C LEU A 200 -4.40 10.30 -3.72
N HIS A 201 -3.88 9.22 -3.11
CA HIS A 201 -3.78 7.95 -3.80
C HIS A 201 -5.03 7.08 -3.60
N VAL A 202 -5.87 7.45 -2.63
CA VAL A 202 -7.11 6.75 -2.27
C VAL A 202 -8.38 7.54 -2.64
N LEU A 203 -8.24 8.80 -3.08
CA LEU A 203 -9.32 9.65 -3.62
C LEU A 203 -9.23 9.73 -5.15
#